data_AF-K9WM15-F1
#
_entry.id   AF-K9WM15-F1
#
_cell.length_a   1.000
_cell.length_b   1.000
_cell.length_c   1.000
_cell.angle_alpha   90.00
_cell.angle_beta   90.00
_cell.angle_gamma   90.00
#
_symmetry.space_group_name_H-M   'P 1'
#
loop_
_entity.id
_entity.type
_entity.pdbx_description
1 polymer ?
#
loop_
_entity_poly.entity_id
_entity_poly.type
_entity_poly.pdbx_seq_one_letter_code
_entity_poly.pdbx_strand_id
1 'polypeptide(L)'
;MSQNLITAGVIDPRQIPLDQIRQQVATFLKIPLQQIEHIECWKHQIWVKLVESRAKFISYRSLPLWIDQGLTTIFRCTNRPDLDRLGEILRTERDWYDENEMSQAVQPWRDAWAKQAQLLREEDERLQPFRAHQQAGREWYSAWERILRCCHDCAGLKHLAPELQRQSQEFTDLLDVTEAMQRLWSDRWKELSETMVAKHTAEESA
;
A
#
# COMPACT_ATOMS: atom_id res chain seq x y z
N MET A 1 -13.33 7.72 21.37
CA MET A 1 -12.15 8.58 21.59
C MET A 1 -11.59 8.95 20.23
N SER A 2 -11.35 10.23 19.96
CA SER A 2 -10.75 10.65 18.69
C SER A 2 -9.30 10.14 18.60
N GLN A 3 -8.90 9.66 17.43
CA GLN A 3 -7.56 9.13 17.21
C GLN A 3 -6.61 10.26 16.83
N ASN A 4 -5.58 10.49 17.65
CA ASN A 4 -4.40 11.28 17.29
C ASN A 4 -3.26 10.40 16.76
N LEU A 5 -2.21 11.02 16.24
CA LEU A 5 -1.04 10.34 15.66
C LEU A 5 -0.39 9.33 16.63
N ILE A 6 -0.41 9.58 17.95
CA ILE A 6 0.13 8.61 18.93
C ILE A 6 -0.86 7.47 19.20
N THR A 7 -2.13 7.78 19.46
CA THR A 7 -3.15 6.77 19.78
C THR A 7 -3.51 5.88 18.60
N ALA A 8 -3.31 6.37 17.37
CA ALA A 8 -3.44 5.60 16.14
C ALA A 8 -2.21 4.72 15.85
N GLY A 9 -1.15 4.83 16.65
CA GLY A 9 0.11 4.10 16.44
C GLY A 9 0.93 4.61 15.26
N VAL A 10 0.63 5.81 14.75
CA VAL A 10 1.36 6.43 13.63
C VAL A 10 2.73 6.95 14.10
N ILE A 11 2.77 7.55 15.29
CA ILE A 11 4.00 8.04 15.94
C ILE A 11 4.16 7.33 17.27
N ASP A 12 5.31 6.72 17.49
CA ASP A 12 5.74 6.28 18.81
C ASP A 12 6.73 7.31 19.40
N PRO A 13 6.35 8.05 20.46
CA PRO A 13 7.23 9.03 21.08
C PRO A 13 8.55 8.46 21.60
N ARG A 14 8.60 7.14 21.87
CA ARG A 14 9.81 6.45 22.34
C ARG A 14 10.84 6.24 21.24
N GLN A 15 10.43 6.31 19.98
CA GLN A 15 11.31 6.16 18.83
C GLN A 15 11.94 7.48 18.38
N ILE A 16 11.50 8.61 18.95
CA ILE A 16 12.03 9.92 18.61
C ILE A 16 13.37 10.10 19.34
N PRO A 17 14.46 10.49 18.64
CA PRO A 17 15.76 10.69 19.27
C PRO A 17 15.71 11.73 20.40
N LEU A 18 16.14 11.34 21.60
CA LEU A 18 16.09 12.20 22.79
C LEU A 18 16.89 13.51 22.61
N ASP A 19 18.01 13.47 21.90
CA ASP A 19 18.82 14.67 21.63
C ASP A 19 18.07 15.69 20.79
N GLN A 20 17.32 15.23 19.78
CA GLN A 20 16.49 16.09 18.94
C GLN A 20 15.38 16.75 19.78
N ILE A 21 14.72 15.97 20.65
CA ILE A 21 13.70 16.51 21.56
C ILE A 21 14.32 17.53 22.50
N ARG A 22 15.47 17.23 23.09
CA ARG A 22 16.16 18.13 24.03
C ARG A 22 16.50 19.47 23.39
N GLN A 23 16.99 19.47 22.15
CA GLN A 23 17.22 20.69 21.37
C GLN A 23 15.94 21.48 21.14
N GLN A 24 14.88 20.83 20.66
CA GLN A 24 13.62 21.52 20.40
C GLN A 24 12.96 22.05 21.66
N VAL A 25 13.03 21.31 22.77
CA VAL A 25 12.55 21.77 24.08
C VAL A 25 13.33 22.99 24.56
N ALA A 26 14.66 23.00 24.43
CA ALA A 26 15.48 24.16 24.80
C ALA A 26 15.08 25.39 23.97
N THR A 27 14.93 25.23 22.66
CA THR A 27 14.45 26.29 21.76
C THR A 27 13.06 26.78 22.14
N PHE A 28 12.11 25.86 22.37
CA PHE A 28 10.74 26.18 22.74
C PHE A 28 10.66 26.97 24.06
N LEU A 29 11.41 26.52 25.08
CA LEU A 29 11.47 27.19 26.38
C LEU A 29 12.35 28.45 26.38
N LYS A 30 13.10 28.71 25.29
CA LYS A 30 14.08 29.80 25.16
C LYS A 30 15.16 29.74 26.25
N ILE A 31 15.69 28.55 26.51
CA ILE A 31 16.74 28.31 27.52
C ILE A 31 17.97 27.65 26.90
N PRO A 32 19.16 27.80 27.51
CA PRO A 32 20.33 26.99 27.15
C PRO A 32 20.10 25.50 27.43
N LEU A 33 20.68 24.63 26.60
CA LEU A 33 20.60 23.17 26.75
C LEU A 33 21.09 22.66 28.11
N GLN A 34 22.06 23.37 28.71
CA GLN A 34 22.64 23.04 30.02
C GLN A 34 21.66 23.26 31.17
N GLN A 35 20.59 24.04 30.97
CA GLN A 35 19.55 24.23 31.98
C GLN A 35 18.55 23.06 32.03
N ILE A 36 18.55 22.18 31.03
CA ILE A 36 17.80 20.93 31.07
C ILE A 36 18.63 19.92 31.83
N GLU A 37 18.14 19.48 32.98
CA GLU A 37 18.77 18.43 33.79
C GLU A 37 18.41 17.05 33.24
N HIS A 38 17.11 16.81 33.01
CA HIS A 38 16.58 15.53 32.56
C HIS A 38 15.36 15.71 31.67
N ILE A 39 15.11 14.73 30.79
CA ILE A 39 13.97 14.73 29.88
C ILE A 39 13.38 13.32 29.76
N GLU A 40 12.06 13.22 29.82
CA GLU A 40 11.34 11.96 29.61
C GLU A 40 10.19 12.12 28.64
N CYS A 41 10.09 11.17 27.72
CA CYS A 41 9.02 11.10 26.73
C CYS A 41 7.89 10.24 27.24
N TRP A 42 6.80 10.85 27.68
CA TRP A 42 5.60 10.13 28.09
C TRP A 42 4.61 10.06 26.93
N LYS A 43 3.54 9.28 27.09
CA LYS A 43 2.61 8.99 25.98
C LYS A 43 1.96 10.24 25.36
N HIS A 44 1.74 11.30 26.13
CA HIS A 44 1.00 12.49 25.65
C HIS A 44 1.76 13.81 25.82
N GLN A 45 2.87 13.78 26.54
CA GLN A 45 3.63 14.97 26.91
C GLN A 45 5.07 14.59 27.22
N ILE A 46 5.93 15.61 27.21
CA ILE A 46 7.33 15.50 27.56
C ILE A 46 7.49 16.11 28.95
N TRP A 47 8.06 15.35 29.88
CA TRP A 47 8.45 15.86 31.18
C TRP A 47 9.89 16.38 31.10
N VAL A 48 10.11 17.59 31.60
CA VAL A 48 11.41 18.26 31.54
C VAL A 48 11.79 18.75 32.94
N LYS A 49 12.89 18.23 33.48
CA LYS A 49 13.49 18.74 34.71
C LYS A 49 14.52 19.80 34.38
N LEU A 50 14.44 20.93 35.08
CA LEU A 50 15.36 22.05 34.96
C LEU A 50 16.24 22.16 36.21
N VAL A 51 17.50 22.53 36.02
CA VAL A 51 18.54 22.51 37.08
C VAL A 51 18.16 23.38 38.29
N GLU A 52 17.72 24.61 38.07
CA GLU A 52 17.37 25.57 39.14
C GLU A 52 15.87 25.87 39.20
N SER A 53 15.04 25.01 38.60
CA SER A 53 13.61 25.27 38.50
C SER A 53 12.75 24.03 38.69
N ARG A 54 11.43 24.27 38.77
CA ARG A 54 10.43 23.21 38.78
C ARG A 54 10.42 22.52 37.43
N ALA A 55 10.01 21.25 37.43
CA ALA A 55 9.80 20.52 36.20
C ALA A 55 8.63 21.13 35.40
N LYS A 56 8.70 21.00 34.08
CA LYS A 56 7.67 21.44 33.14
C LYS A 56 7.14 20.27 32.33
N PHE A 57 5.88 20.37 31.92
CA PHE A 57 5.26 19.48 30.95
C PHE A 57 5.08 20.22 29.63
N ILE A 58 5.52 19.60 28.54
CA ILE A 58 5.45 20.16 27.19
C ILE A 58 4.66 19.20 26.31
N SER A 59 3.66 19.73 25.60
CA SER A 59 2.94 18.95 24.58
C SER A 59 3.83 18.69 23.38
N TYR A 60 3.80 17.48 22.82
CA TYR A 60 4.48 17.19 21.54
C TYR A 60 4.01 18.14 20.43
N ARG A 61 2.73 18.53 20.44
CA ARG A 61 2.14 19.45 19.45
C ARG A 61 2.76 20.86 19.46
N SER A 62 3.44 21.22 20.54
CA SER A 62 4.13 22.49 20.65
C SER A 62 5.52 22.48 20.01
N LEU A 63 6.03 21.31 19.63
CA LEU A 63 7.37 21.15 19.06
C LEU A 63 7.32 20.96 17.54
N PRO A 64 8.22 21.59 16.77
CA PRO A 64 8.31 21.43 15.32
C PRO A 64 8.42 19.97 14.86
N LEU A 65 9.06 19.09 15.63
CA LEU A 65 9.18 17.67 15.32
C LEU A 65 7.84 16.99 15.09
N TRP A 66 6.77 17.46 15.73
CA TRP A 66 5.45 16.88 15.55
C TRP A 66 4.94 17.09 14.13
N ILE A 67 5.15 18.31 13.60
CA ILE A 67 4.85 18.66 12.23
C ILE A 67 5.71 17.82 11.28
N ASP A 68 7.01 17.70 11.53
CA ASP A 68 7.94 16.91 10.70
C ASP A 68 7.55 15.42 10.64
N GLN A 69 7.10 14.85 11.75
CA GLN A 69 6.65 13.46 11.80
C GLN A 69 5.34 13.26 11.02
N GLY A 70 4.39 14.20 11.13
CA GLY A 70 3.18 14.20 10.31
C GLY A 70 3.51 14.25 8.82
N LEU A 71 4.42 15.15 8.41
CA LEU A 71 4.90 15.25 7.03
C LEU A 71 5.55 13.96 6.55
N THR A 72 6.46 13.40 7.36
CA THR A 72 7.15 12.14 7.04
C THR A 72 6.15 11.01 6.84
N THR A 73 5.11 10.96 7.66
CA THR A 73 4.07 9.93 7.55
C THR A 73 3.28 10.09 6.25
N ILE A 74 2.88 11.33 5.90
CA ILE A 74 2.17 11.60 4.64
C ILE A 74 2.96 11.08 3.44
N PHE A 75 4.27 11.39 3.37
CA PHE A 75 5.11 10.97 2.25
C PHE A 75 5.43 9.47 2.22
N ARG A 76 5.20 8.75 3.33
CA ARG A 76 5.34 7.29 3.37
C ARG A 76 4.11 6.53 2.89
N CYS A 77 2.97 7.20 2.73
CA CYS A 77 1.77 6.55 2.18
C CYS A 77 1.99 6.21 0.69
N THR A 78 1.96 4.92 0.37
CA THR A 78 2.18 4.41 -1.00
C THR A 78 0.89 4.06 -1.74
N ASN A 79 -0.26 4.20 -1.08
CA ASN A 79 -1.56 3.91 -1.68
C ASN A 79 -2.63 4.84 -1.10
N ARG A 80 -3.73 4.95 -1.83
CA ARG A 80 -4.83 5.86 -1.50
C ARG A 80 -5.53 5.52 -0.17
N PRO A 81 -5.87 4.25 0.13
CA PRO A 81 -6.49 3.89 1.40
C PRO A 81 -5.68 4.30 2.64
N ASP A 82 -4.35 4.10 2.63
CA ASP A 82 -3.50 4.48 3.75
C ASP A 82 -3.44 6.00 3.93
N LEU A 83 -3.36 6.75 2.84
CA LEU A 83 -3.37 8.22 2.88
C LEU A 83 -4.70 8.79 3.37
N ASP A 84 -5.83 8.18 2.98
CA ASP A 84 -7.16 8.58 3.44
C ASP A 84 -7.33 8.29 4.94
N ARG A 85 -6.90 7.11 5.41
CA ARG A 85 -6.88 6.77 6.84
C ARG A 85 -6.01 7.74 7.65
N LEU A 86 -4.83 8.09 7.14
CA LEU A 86 -4.00 9.11 7.77
C LEU A 86 -4.69 10.49 7.77
N GLY A 87 -5.40 10.82 6.69
CA GLY A 87 -6.19 12.05 6.59
C GLY A 87 -7.21 12.20 7.72
N GLU A 88 -7.90 11.13 8.10
CA GLU A 88 -8.83 11.12 9.24
C GLU A 88 -8.14 11.49 10.57
N ILE A 89 -6.96 10.94 10.80
CA ILE A 89 -6.16 11.19 12.01
C ILE A 89 -5.66 12.64 12.02
N LEU A 90 -5.14 13.11 10.88
CA LEU A 90 -4.65 14.48 10.73
C LEU A 90 -5.77 15.52 10.84
N ARG A 91 -7.02 15.18 10.50
CA ARG A 91 -8.17 16.06 10.77
C ARG A 91 -8.37 16.29 12.26
N THR A 92 -8.29 15.23 13.07
CA THR A 92 -8.36 15.37 14.55
C THR A 92 -7.25 16.28 15.08
N GLU A 93 -6.02 16.13 14.55
CA GLU A 93 -4.92 17.00 14.94
C GLU A 93 -5.15 18.45 14.51
N ARG A 94 -5.57 18.67 13.26
CA ARG A 94 -5.88 20.00 12.75
C ARG A 94 -6.93 20.71 13.61
N ASP A 95 -7.99 20.01 13.99
CA ASP A 95 -9.05 20.59 14.83
C ASP A 95 -8.48 21.05 16.17
N TRP A 96 -7.55 20.29 16.78
CA TRP A 96 -6.81 20.74 17.97
C TRP A 96 -5.98 22.00 17.70
N TYR A 97 -5.26 22.08 16.57
CA TYR A 97 -4.47 23.29 16.23
C TYR A 97 -5.36 24.50 15.98
N ASP A 98 -6.53 24.30 15.37
CA ASP A 98 -7.53 25.35 15.12
C ASP A 98 -8.10 25.87 16.45
N GLU A 99 -8.45 24.98 17.39
CA GLU A 99 -8.92 25.32 18.74
C GLU A 99 -7.89 26.07 19.60
N ASN A 100 -6.60 25.89 19.30
CA ASN A 100 -5.48 26.52 20.03
C ASN A 100 -4.90 27.73 19.28
N GLU A 101 -5.61 28.30 18.30
CA GLU A 101 -5.19 29.48 17.52
C GLU A 101 -3.85 29.29 16.77
N MET A 102 -3.50 28.03 16.45
CA MET A 102 -2.27 27.63 15.78
C MET A 102 -2.53 26.99 14.40
N SER A 103 -3.64 27.33 13.75
CA SER A 103 -4.09 26.75 12.47
C SER A 103 -3.02 26.76 11.36
N GLN A 104 -2.20 27.81 11.32
CA GLN A 104 -1.12 27.96 10.33
C GLN A 104 0.02 26.97 10.53
N ALA A 105 0.22 26.42 11.74
CA ALA A 105 1.32 25.49 12.02
C ALA A 105 1.19 24.17 11.26
N VAL A 106 -0.04 23.77 10.91
CA VAL A 106 -0.35 22.52 10.18
C VAL A 106 -0.63 22.74 8.70
N GLN A 107 -0.46 23.96 8.19
CA GLN A 107 -0.56 24.23 6.75
C GLN A 107 0.37 23.32 5.92
N PRO A 108 1.63 23.04 6.34
CA PRO A 108 2.50 22.11 5.62
C PRO A 108 1.89 20.71 5.42
N TRP A 109 1.09 20.22 6.39
CA TRP A 109 0.40 18.93 6.24
C TRP A 109 -0.65 18.96 5.15
N ARG A 110 -1.39 20.06 5.02
CA ARG A 110 -2.42 20.21 3.97
C ARG A 110 -1.78 20.17 2.59
N ASP A 111 -0.69 20.92 2.42
CA ASP A 111 0.02 21.01 1.16
C ASP A 111 0.67 19.66 0.80
N ALA A 112 1.31 19.00 1.78
CA ALA A 112 1.90 17.67 1.60
C ALA A 112 0.85 16.61 1.27
N TRP A 113 -0.30 16.62 1.95
CA TRP A 113 -1.38 15.67 1.69
C TRP A 113 -1.95 15.87 0.29
N ALA A 114 -2.20 17.12 -0.12
CA ALA A 114 -2.70 17.43 -1.46
C ALA A 114 -1.72 16.96 -2.54
N LYS A 115 -0.41 17.19 -2.33
CA LYS A 115 0.63 16.72 -3.25
C LYS A 115 0.68 15.20 -3.32
N GLN A 116 0.70 14.50 -2.18
CA GLN A 116 0.74 13.03 -2.16
C GLN A 116 -0.53 12.42 -2.75
N ALA A 117 -1.69 13.01 -2.45
CA ALA A 117 -2.97 12.61 -3.02
C ALA A 117 -2.98 12.71 -4.55
N GLN A 118 -2.35 13.74 -5.11
CA GLN A 118 -2.21 13.91 -6.55
C GLN A 118 -1.28 12.85 -7.14
N LEU A 119 -0.09 12.66 -6.56
CA LEU A 119 0.88 11.66 -7.01
C LEU A 119 0.29 10.25 -7.06
N LEU A 120 -0.41 9.84 -6.00
CA LEU A 120 -1.03 8.52 -5.93
C LEU A 120 -2.14 8.35 -6.97
N ARG A 121 -2.91 9.41 -7.27
CA ARG A 121 -3.93 9.36 -8.32
C ARG A 121 -3.30 9.19 -9.71
N GLU A 122 -2.28 9.98 -10.01
CA GLU A 122 -1.56 9.89 -11.29
C GLU A 122 -0.90 8.52 -11.46
N GLU A 123 -0.34 7.96 -10.40
CA GLU A 123 0.22 6.62 -10.42
C GLU A 123 -0.86 5.55 -10.62
N ASP A 124 -1.99 5.66 -9.93
CA ASP A 124 -3.11 4.72 -10.09
C ASP A 124 -3.65 4.74 -11.52
N GLU A 125 -3.87 5.93 -12.10
CA GLU A 125 -4.29 6.12 -13.49
C GLU A 125 -3.27 5.54 -14.47
N ARG A 126 -1.97 5.77 -14.24
CA ARG A 126 -0.89 5.20 -15.05
C ARG A 126 -0.86 3.67 -15.01
N LEU A 127 -1.14 3.07 -13.84
CA LEU A 127 -1.12 1.63 -13.64
C LEU A 127 -2.45 0.94 -14.01
N GLN A 128 -3.54 1.69 -14.12
CA GLN A 128 -4.86 1.18 -14.49
C GLN A 128 -4.86 0.36 -15.78
N PRO A 129 -4.29 0.80 -16.92
CA PRO A 129 -4.31 0.01 -18.14
C PRO A 129 -3.56 -1.30 -17.99
N PHE A 130 -2.42 -1.31 -17.28
CA PHE A 130 -1.67 -2.54 -17.02
C PHE A 130 -2.46 -3.52 -16.16
N ARG A 131 -3.12 -3.04 -15.11
CA ARG A 131 -3.98 -3.87 -14.26
C ARG A 131 -5.19 -4.41 -15.04
N ALA A 132 -5.82 -3.58 -15.86
CA ALA A 132 -6.92 -4.00 -16.73
C ALA A 132 -6.47 -5.06 -17.75
N HIS A 133 -5.30 -4.89 -18.36
CA HIS A 133 -4.71 -5.85 -19.29
C HIS A 133 -4.41 -7.19 -18.63
N GLN A 134 -3.77 -7.17 -17.45
CA GLN A 134 -3.53 -8.37 -16.66
C GLN A 134 -4.84 -9.10 -16.30
N GLN A 135 -5.88 -8.35 -15.92
CA GLN A 135 -7.18 -8.92 -15.62
C GLN A 135 -7.85 -9.53 -16.86
N ALA A 136 -7.81 -8.84 -18.00
CA ALA A 136 -8.31 -9.36 -19.27
C ALA A 136 -7.60 -10.65 -19.68
N GLY A 137 -6.28 -10.74 -19.49
CA GLY A 137 -5.51 -11.96 -19.73
C GLY A 137 -5.95 -13.13 -18.83
N ARG A 138 -6.25 -12.87 -17.55
CA ARG A 138 -6.77 -13.89 -16.61
C ARG A 138 -8.17 -14.36 -16.99
N GLU A 139 -9.03 -13.43 -17.42
CA GLU A 139 -10.39 -13.73 -17.87
C GLU A 139 -10.38 -14.54 -19.17
N TRP A 140 -9.52 -14.15 -20.12
CA TRP A 140 -9.25 -14.89 -21.34
C TRP A 140 -8.78 -16.31 -21.04
N TYR A 141 -7.79 -16.49 -20.16
CA TYR A 141 -7.34 -17.81 -19.72
C TYR A 141 -8.49 -18.64 -19.15
N SER A 142 -9.28 -18.06 -18.24
CA SER A 142 -10.40 -18.74 -17.58
C SER A 142 -11.53 -19.09 -18.55
N ALA A 143 -11.72 -18.31 -19.62
CA ALA A 143 -12.67 -18.63 -20.68
C ALA A 143 -12.21 -19.83 -21.50
N TRP A 144 -10.94 -19.85 -21.92
CA TRP A 144 -10.37 -20.96 -22.68
C TRP A 144 -10.26 -22.25 -21.88
N GLU A 145 -9.98 -22.18 -20.58
CA GLU A 145 -10.04 -23.36 -19.71
C GLU A 145 -11.41 -24.04 -19.77
N ARG A 146 -12.50 -23.27 -19.72
CA ARG A 146 -13.86 -23.82 -19.84
C ARG A 146 -14.11 -24.42 -21.23
N ILE A 147 -13.67 -23.75 -22.29
CA ILE A 147 -13.83 -24.23 -23.68
C ILE A 147 -13.08 -25.54 -23.88
N LEU A 148 -11.81 -25.62 -23.47
CA LEU A 148 -10.96 -26.79 -23.67
C LEU A 148 -11.45 -28.01 -22.86
N ARG A 149 -12.02 -27.79 -21.66
CA ARG A 149 -12.67 -28.85 -20.88
C ARG A 149 -13.88 -29.47 -21.59
N CYS A 150 -14.62 -28.66 -22.35
CA CYS A 150 -15.76 -29.12 -23.14
C CYS A 150 -15.37 -29.77 -24.47
N CYS A 151 -14.08 -29.82 -24.81
CA CYS A 151 -13.61 -30.52 -25.99
C CYS A 151 -13.47 -32.03 -25.73
N HIS A 152 -14.03 -32.84 -26.62
CA HIS A 152 -14.17 -34.29 -26.44
C HIS A 152 -13.21 -35.11 -27.32
N ASP A 153 -12.58 -34.50 -28.31
CA ASP A 153 -11.64 -35.18 -29.21
C ASP A 153 -10.52 -34.24 -29.69
N CYS A 154 -9.47 -34.84 -30.25
CA CYS A 154 -8.32 -34.10 -30.77
C CYS A 154 -8.67 -33.28 -32.03
N ALA A 155 -9.74 -33.62 -32.75
CA ALA A 155 -10.16 -32.89 -33.96
C ALA A 155 -10.73 -31.52 -33.58
N GLY A 156 -11.63 -31.48 -32.59
CA GLY A 156 -12.18 -30.28 -31.99
C GLY A 156 -11.09 -29.39 -31.40
N LEU A 157 -10.09 -29.97 -30.73
CA LEU A 157 -8.93 -29.20 -30.30
C LEU A 157 -8.22 -28.56 -31.50
N LYS A 158 -7.85 -29.30 -32.55
CA LYS A 158 -7.21 -28.71 -33.74
C LYS A 158 -8.01 -27.55 -34.36
N HIS A 159 -9.35 -27.61 -34.32
CA HIS A 159 -10.21 -26.55 -34.87
C HIS A 159 -10.15 -25.25 -34.06
N LEU A 160 -9.88 -25.35 -32.75
CA LEU A 160 -9.75 -24.20 -31.85
C LEU A 160 -8.37 -23.55 -31.90
N ALA A 161 -7.33 -24.27 -32.35
CA ALA A 161 -5.94 -23.81 -32.34
C ALA A 161 -5.71 -22.45 -33.03
N PRO A 162 -6.28 -22.18 -34.23
CA PRO A 162 -6.05 -20.91 -34.91
C PRO A 162 -6.62 -19.71 -34.13
N GLU A 163 -7.79 -19.88 -33.53
CA GLU A 163 -8.44 -18.81 -32.77
C GLU A 163 -7.74 -18.56 -31.43
N LEU A 164 -7.32 -19.64 -30.75
CA LEU A 164 -6.49 -19.54 -29.56
C LEU A 164 -5.17 -18.81 -29.86
N GLN A 165 -4.50 -19.18 -30.94
CA GLN A 165 -3.25 -18.54 -31.36
C GLN A 165 -3.46 -17.06 -31.68
N ARG A 166 -4.52 -16.71 -32.42
CA ARG A 166 -4.85 -15.33 -32.76
C ARG A 166 -5.06 -14.48 -31.52
N GLN A 167 -5.88 -14.94 -30.58
CA GLN A 167 -6.16 -14.18 -29.35
C GLN A 167 -4.94 -14.11 -28.42
N SER A 168 -4.10 -15.16 -28.38
CA SER A 168 -2.91 -15.17 -27.53
C SER A 168 -1.90 -14.06 -27.87
N GLN A 169 -1.93 -13.54 -29.11
CA GLN A 169 -1.08 -12.43 -29.53
C GLN A 169 -1.31 -11.18 -28.69
N GLU A 170 -2.55 -10.93 -28.25
CA GLU A 170 -2.90 -9.76 -27.43
C GLU A 170 -2.25 -9.81 -26.04
N PHE A 171 -1.90 -11.01 -25.54
CA PHE A 171 -1.36 -11.22 -24.19
C PHE A 171 0.10 -11.70 -24.21
N THR A 172 0.83 -11.50 -25.31
CA THR A 172 2.22 -11.98 -25.46
C THR A 172 3.17 -11.41 -24.39
N ASP A 173 2.86 -10.22 -23.89
CA ASP A 173 3.58 -9.56 -22.79
C ASP A 173 3.31 -10.18 -21.41
N LEU A 174 2.22 -10.94 -21.26
CA LEU A 174 1.83 -11.65 -20.05
C LEU A 174 2.33 -13.10 -20.11
N LEU A 175 3.63 -13.28 -19.84
CA LEU A 175 4.28 -14.61 -19.89
C LEU A 175 3.58 -15.66 -19.01
N ASP A 176 3.20 -15.29 -17.79
CA ASP A 176 2.51 -16.21 -16.87
C ASP A 176 1.20 -16.76 -17.48
N VAL A 177 0.44 -15.90 -18.17
CA VAL A 177 -0.85 -16.23 -18.78
C VAL A 177 -0.64 -17.09 -20.03
N THR A 178 0.33 -16.73 -20.86
CA THR A 178 0.61 -17.45 -22.12
C THR A 178 1.24 -18.82 -21.87
N GLU A 179 2.16 -18.94 -20.91
CA GLU A 179 2.74 -20.22 -20.50
C GLU A 179 1.68 -21.14 -19.87
N ALA A 180 0.82 -20.60 -18.99
CA ALA A 180 -0.27 -21.37 -18.40
C ALA A 180 -1.21 -21.91 -19.48
N MET A 181 -1.53 -21.11 -20.49
CA MET A 181 -2.37 -21.53 -21.61
C MET A 181 -1.73 -22.65 -22.44
N GLN A 182 -0.43 -22.54 -22.73
CA GLN A 182 0.30 -23.57 -23.48
C GLN A 182 0.29 -24.91 -22.72
N ARG A 183 0.52 -24.88 -21.40
CA ARG A 183 0.45 -26.09 -20.56
C ARG A 183 -0.94 -26.70 -20.58
N LEU A 184 -1.97 -25.89 -20.34
CA LEU A 184 -3.36 -26.31 -20.37
C LEU A 184 -3.74 -26.98 -21.70
N TRP A 185 -3.28 -26.42 -22.82
CA TRP A 185 -3.47 -27.00 -24.15
C TRP A 185 -2.78 -28.36 -24.29
N SER A 186 -1.48 -28.43 -23.95
CA SER A 186 -0.68 -29.65 -24.05
C SER A 186 -1.23 -30.78 -23.18
N ASP A 187 -1.63 -30.46 -21.95
CA ASP A 187 -2.21 -31.41 -21.01
C ASP A 187 -3.52 -31.98 -21.57
N ARG A 188 -4.39 -31.11 -22.09
CA ARG A 188 -5.68 -31.54 -22.63
C ARG A 188 -5.53 -32.36 -23.92
N TRP A 189 -4.57 -32.00 -24.76
CA TRP A 189 -4.22 -32.80 -25.95
C TRP A 189 -3.77 -34.21 -25.59
N LYS A 190 -2.88 -34.32 -24.59
CA LYS A 190 -2.37 -35.59 -24.10
C LYS A 190 -3.51 -36.48 -23.58
N GLU A 191 -4.36 -35.93 -22.71
CA GLU A 191 -5.49 -36.65 -22.13
C GLU A 191 -6.46 -37.23 -23.19
N LEU A 192 -6.82 -36.44 -24.21
CA LEU A 192 -7.70 -36.90 -25.27
C LEU A 192 -7.03 -37.93 -26.18
N SER A 193 -5.73 -37.78 -26.45
CA SER A 193 -4.97 -38.75 -27.25
C SER A 193 -4.85 -40.11 -26.56
N GLU A 194 -4.60 -40.13 -25.25
CA GLU A 194 -4.53 -41.35 -24.44
C GLU A 194 -5.90 -42.04 -24.34
N THR A 195 -6.97 -41.25 -24.18
CA THR A 195 -8.35 -41.76 -24.18
C THR A 195 -8.73 -42.42 -25.51
N MET A 196 -8.27 -41.86 -26.63
CA MET A 196 -8.52 -42.43 -27.97
C MET A 196 -7.78 -43.76 -28.18
N VAL A 197 -6.52 -43.85 -27.73
CA VAL A 197 -5.71 -45.09 -27.79
C VAL A 197 -6.30 -46.19 -26.90
N ALA A 198 -6.79 -45.83 -25.72
CA ALA A 198 -7.42 -46.76 -24.79
C ALA A 198 -8.76 -47.33 -25.31
N LYS A 199 -9.56 -46.52 -26.03
CA LYS A 199 -10.78 -47.00 -26.68
C LYS A 199 -10.48 -47.99 -27.82
N HIS A 200 -9.46 -47.73 -28.62
CA HIS A 200 -9.14 -48.57 -29.77
C HIS A 200 -8.60 -49.95 -29.36
N THR A 201 -7.77 -50.01 -28.31
CA THR A 201 -7.25 -51.27 -27.77
C THR A 201 -8.32 -52.12 -27.05
N ALA A 202 -9.36 -51.49 -26.49
CA ALA A 202 -10.50 -52.19 -25.90
C ALA A 202 -11.44 -52.80 -26.96
N GLU A 203 -11.60 -52.17 -28.12
CA GLU A 203 -12.42 -52.67 -29.24
C GLU A 203 -11.74 -53.82 -30.01
N GLU A 204 -10.40 -53.88 -30.05
CA GLU A 204 -9.66 -55.00 -30.66
C GLU A 204 -9.58 -56.25 -29.76
N SER A 205 -9.91 -56.12 -28.48
CA SER A 205 -9.83 -57.20 -27.48
C SER A 205 -11.19 -57.84 -27.13
N ALA A 206 -12.28 -57.40 -27.77
CA ALA A 206 -13.65 -57.88 -27.57
C ALA A 206 -14.16 -58.63 -28.80
#